data_AF-A0A9D5TJH8-F1
#
_entry.id   AF-A0A9D5TJH8-F1
#
_cell.length_a   1.000
_cell.length_b   1.000
_cell.length_c   1.000
_cell.angle_alpha   90.00
_cell.angle_beta   90.00
_cell.angle_gamma   90.00
#
_symmetry.space_group_name_H-M   'P 1'
#
loop_
_entity.id
_entity.type
_entity.pdbx_description
1 polymer ?
#
loop_
_entity_poly.entity_id
_entity_poly.type
_entity_poly.pdbx_seq_one_letter_code
_entity_poly.pdbx_strand_id
1 'polypeptide(L)'
;MAALGDLRDQRLLFAVPLGQFGINPAYQQLLLALRRDPTLLTGCTAGLIVDGESELYTKSTATELTLAANLAGCAFVGRPLVEGTGSLANLRVQADNLNCTPEQAYHATARELVQRILAYSSAKKERPELLVLHASNHHISNTLDLWDAVAARLRQRCTITEIGLRNGTVFDCSGCPYTMCLHFGEQGGCFYGSVMQDEVFPAVRRADAIVMVCPNYNDAISANLTAFVNRLTALFRQTRFYDKALFAIVVSGYSGGDVVARQLIGGLNMNKSFHLPGNFALMETANAPGEALRLPGIDQRLDAFSQIISDTVCK
;
A
#
# COMPACT_ATOMS: atom_id res chain seq x y z
N MET A 1 -30.51 -7.66 2.79
CA MET A 1 -29.16 -7.27 3.26
C MET A 1 -29.34 -6.57 4.58
N ALA A 2 -28.69 -7.03 5.66
CA ALA A 2 -28.56 -6.17 6.83
C ALA A 2 -27.81 -4.92 6.37
N ALA A 3 -28.42 -3.74 6.50
CA ALA A 3 -27.74 -2.50 6.17
C ALA A 3 -26.53 -2.38 7.10
N LEU A 4 -25.32 -2.24 6.54
CA LEU A 4 -24.21 -1.71 7.32
C LEU A 4 -24.68 -0.33 7.77
N GLY A 5 -24.76 -0.11 9.09
CA GLY A 5 -25.14 1.19 9.64
C GLY A 5 -24.15 2.28 9.22
N ASP A 6 -24.35 3.49 9.72
CA ASP A 6 -23.33 4.54 9.56
C ASP A 6 -22.07 4.14 10.34
N LEU A 7 -20.98 3.86 9.61
CA LEU A 7 -19.71 3.40 10.16
C LEU A 7 -18.65 4.51 10.16
N ARG A 8 -18.99 5.76 9.79
CA ARG A 8 -18.02 6.85 9.67
C ARG A 8 -17.26 7.10 10.98
N ASP A 9 -15.99 7.48 10.82
CA ASP A 9 -15.07 7.82 11.91
C ASP A 9 -14.80 6.68 12.92
N GLN A 10 -15.14 5.42 12.57
CA GLN A 10 -14.96 4.28 13.46
C GLN A 10 -13.60 3.58 13.31
N ARG A 11 -13.23 2.83 14.36
CA ARG A 11 -12.15 1.86 14.34
C ARG A 11 -12.72 0.49 13.99
N LEU A 12 -12.24 -0.12 12.90
CA LEU A 12 -12.85 -1.32 12.33
C LEU A 12 -11.87 -2.50 12.32
N LEU A 13 -12.41 -3.70 12.55
CA LEU A 13 -11.71 -4.96 12.30
C LEU A 13 -12.57 -5.77 11.35
N PHE A 14 -12.09 -5.99 10.13
CA PHE A 14 -12.74 -6.93 9.22
C PHE A 14 -12.34 -8.35 9.58
N ALA A 15 -13.29 -9.27 9.71
CA ALA A 15 -13.02 -10.68 9.91
C ALA A 15 -13.69 -11.47 8.78
N VAL A 16 -12.87 -12.15 7.96
CA VAL A 16 -13.34 -12.89 6.78
C VAL A 16 -12.91 -14.35 6.89
N PRO A 17 -13.82 -15.26 7.28
CA PRO A 17 -13.58 -16.68 7.14
C PRO A 17 -13.76 -17.10 5.68
N LEU A 18 -12.90 -17.98 5.19
CA LEU A 18 -12.92 -18.55 3.84
C LEU A 18 -13.03 -20.06 3.96
N GLY A 19 -14.04 -20.64 3.31
CA GLY A 19 -14.13 -22.09 3.21
C GLY A 19 -12.99 -22.70 2.37
N GLN A 20 -12.96 -24.02 2.28
CA GLN A 20 -11.92 -24.79 1.57
C GLN A 20 -11.53 -24.24 0.19
N PHE A 21 -12.50 -23.71 -0.57
CA PHE A 21 -12.30 -23.19 -1.93
C PHE A 21 -12.12 -21.67 -2.00
N GLY A 22 -11.87 -20.99 -0.88
CA GLY A 22 -11.69 -19.54 -0.83
C GLY A 22 -12.98 -18.74 -1.00
N ILE A 23 -14.15 -19.38 -0.84
CA ILE A 23 -15.45 -18.75 -1.09
C ILE A 23 -16.16 -18.46 0.23
N ASN A 24 -16.69 -17.24 0.34
CA ASN A 24 -17.64 -16.84 1.37
C ASN A 24 -18.74 -15.96 0.74
N PRO A 25 -20.01 -16.42 0.68
CA PRO A 25 -21.09 -15.62 0.11
C PRO A 25 -21.38 -14.31 0.86
N ALA A 26 -21.21 -14.27 2.19
CA ALA A 26 -21.40 -13.06 2.98
C ALA A 26 -20.30 -12.01 2.68
N TYR A 27 -19.07 -12.47 2.38
CA TYR A 27 -17.99 -11.60 1.91
C TYR A 27 -18.35 -10.89 0.59
N GLN A 28 -19.01 -11.58 -0.34
CA GLN A 28 -19.48 -10.94 -1.59
C GLN A 28 -20.54 -9.86 -1.33
N GLN A 29 -21.41 -10.05 -0.34
CA GLN A 29 -22.38 -9.02 0.07
C GLN A 29 -21.70 -7.80 0.72
N LEU A 30 -20.64 -8.01 1.50
CA LEU A 30 -19.82 -6.94 2.04
C LEU A 30 -19.14 -6.15 0.91
N LEU A 31 -18.52 -6.83 -0.06
CA LEU A 31 -17.91 -6.17 -1.22
C LEU A 31 -18.94 -5.32 -1.99
N LEU A 32 -20.15 -5.85 -2.20
CA LEU A 32 -21.21 -5.11 -2.87
C LEU A 32 -21.59 -3.83 -2.12
N ALA A 33 -21.67 -3.88 -0.79
CA ALA A 33 -21.98 -2.71 0.02
C ALA A 33 -20.86 -1.65 -0.06
N LEU A 34 -19.59 -2.06 0.09
CA LEU A 34 -18.43 -1.17 0.01
C LEU A 34 -18.29 -0.52 -1.37
N ARG A 35 -18.52 -1.27 -2.45
CA ARG A 35 -18.39 -0.77 -3.83
C ARG A 35 -19.53 0.15 -4.26
N ARG A 36 -20.67 0.13 -3.57
CA ARG A 36 -21.84 0.95 -3.89
C ARG A 36 -21.76 2.36 -3.30
N ASP A 37 -21.15 2.50 -2.13
CA ASP A 37 -21.08 3.77 -1.41
C ASP A 37 -19.61 4.14 -1.14
N PRO A 38 -19.04 5.08 -1.93
CA PRO A 38 -17.65 5.52 -1.79
C PRO A 38 -17.38 6.30 -0.50
N THR A 39 -18.41 6.63 0.28
CA THR A 39 -18.30 7.40 1.53
C THR A 39 -18.63 6.60 2.78
N LEU A 40 -18.99 5.32 2.62
CA LEU A 40 -19.49 4.46 3.69
C LEU A 40 -18.53 4.35 4.88
N LEU A 41 -17.22 4.41 4.62
CA LEU A 41 -16.16 4.25 5.60
C LEU A 41 -15.27 5.51 5.70
N THR A 42 -15.78 6.68 5.34
CA THR A 42 -15.04 7.94 5.51
C THR A 42 -14.63 8.13 6.98
N GLY A 43 -13.37 8.46 7.20
CA GLY A 43 -12.80 8.66 8.55
C GLY A 43 -12.43 7.37 9.29
N CYS A 44 -12.77 6.20 8.73
CA CYS A 44 -12.48 4.92 9.38
C CYS A 44 -10.98 4.60 9.35
N THR A 45 -10.54 3.84 10.35
CA THR A 45 -9.24 3.16 10.31
C THR A 45 -9.41 1.70 10.67
N ALA A 46 -8.83 0.82 9.86
CA ALA A 46 -9.06 -0.61 9.96
C ALA A 46 -7.79 -1.47 9.98
N GLY A 47 -8.00 -2.71 10.39
CA GLY A 47 -7.19 -3.86 10.01
C GLY A 47 -8.12 -5.01 9.62
N LEU A 48 -7.53 -6.14 9.24
CA LEU A 48 -8.29 -7.29 8.80
C LEU A 48 -7.67 -8.62 9.22
N ILE A 49 -8.53 -9.57 9.52
CA ILE A 49 -8.23 -10.97 9.73
C ILE A 49 -8.86 -11.75 8.58
N VAL A 50 -8.05 -12.51 7.86
CA VAL A 50 -8.53 -13.45 6.85
C VAL A 50 -8.10 -14.84 7.28
N ASP A 51 -9.08 -15.67 7.54
CA ASP A 51 -8.94 -17.02 8.09
C ASP A 51 -9.45 -18.01 7.03
N GLY A 52 -8.61 -18.94 6.58
CA GLY A 52 -8.95 -19.85 5.48
C GLY A 52 -8.77 -21.30 5.86
N GLU A 53 -9.71 -22.14 5.41
CA GLU A 53 -9.61 -23.61 5.54
C GLU A 53 -8.58 -24.25 4.58
N SER A 54 -7.95 -23.46 3.69
CA SER A 54 -6.90 -23.92 2.77
C SER A 54 -5.66 -23.02 2.80
N GLU A 55 -4.60 -23.45 2.10
CA GLU A 55 -3.35 -22.68 1.99
C GLU A 55 -3.43 -21.53 0.97
N LEU A 56 -4.57 -21.36 0.29
CA LEU A 56 -4.76 -20.43 -0.81
C LEU A 56 -5.80 -19.36 -0.46
N TYR A 57 -5.86 -18.32 -1.30
CA TYR A 57 -6.92 -17.29 -1.35
C TYR A 57 -6.95 -16.24 -0.24
N THR A 58 -6.34 -16.49 0.92
CA THR A 58 -6.28 -15.54 2.05
C THR A 58 -5.71 -14.18 1.63
N LYS A 59 -4.54 -14.17 0.96
CA LYS A 59 -3.88 -12.94 0.52
C LYS A 59 -4.62 -12.21 -0.59
N SER A 60 -5.17 -12.93 -1.58
CA SER A 60 -5.93 -12.32 -2.68
C SER A 60 -7.24 -11.70 -2.18
N THR A 61 -7.92 -12.37 -1.24
CA THR A 61 -9.11 -11.84 -0.57
C THR A 61 -8.77 -10.61 0.25
N ALA A 62 -7.67 -10.65 1.00
CA ALA A 62 -7.23 -9.53 1.82
C ALA A 62 -6.99 -8.27 0.97
N THR A 63 -6.28 -8.37 -0.16
CA THR A 63 -5.99 -7.21 -1.00
C THR A 63 -7.24 -6.68 -1.71
N GLU A 64 -8.16 -7.55 -2.13
CA GLU A 64 -9.45 -7.15 -2.69
C GLU A 64 -10.31 -6.39 -1.68
N LEU A 65 -10.48 -6.95 -0.48
CA LEU A 65 -11.25 -6.29 0.59
C LEU A 65 -10.64 -4.94 0.95
N THR A 66 -9.32 -4.90 1.09
CA THR A 66 -8.61 -3.67 1.45
C THR A 66 -8.84 -2.59 0.38
N LEU A 67 -8.76 -2.93 -0.91
CA LEU A 67 -9.05 -1.97 -1.98
C LEU A 67 -10.51 -1.50 -1.93
N ALA A 68 -11.48 -2.42 -1.81
CA ALA A 68 -12.89 -2.08 -1.79
C ALA A 68 -13.24 -1.16 -0.60
N ALA A 69 -12.74 -1.46 0.60
CA ALA A 69 -12.94 -0.63 1.78
C ALA A 69 -12.20 0.70 1.67
N ASN A 70 -11.01 0.72 1.05
CA ASN A 70 -10.23 1.94 0.87
C ASN A 70 -10.90 2.95 -0.06
N LEU A 71 -11.49 2.46 -1.16
CA LEU A 71 -12.29 3.25 -2.09
C LEU A 71 -13.63 3.72 -1.48
N ALA A 72 -14.04 3.10 -0.38
CA ALA A 72 -15.15 3.58 0.46
C ALA A 72 -14.69 4.59 1.53
N GLY A 73 -13.42 5.03 1.50
CA GLY A 73 -12.84 6.02 2.42
C GLY A 73 -12.08 5.46 3.61
N CYS A 74 -11.95 4.14 3.76
CA CYS A 74 -11.29 3.53 4.92
C CYS A 74 -9.76 3.57 4.83
N ALA A 75 -9.10 4.05 5.88
CA ALA A 75 -7.66 3.89 6.05
C ALA A 75 -7.32 2.52 6.67
N PHE A 76 -6.09 2.02 6.48
CA PHE A 76 -5.56 0.82 7.12
C PHE A 76 -4.24 1.11 7.82
N VAL A 77 -4.09 0.58 9.03
CA VAL A 77 -2.84 0.71 9.81
C VAL A 77 -1.65 0.02 9.12
N GLY A 78 -0.43 0.38 9.51
CA GLY A 78 0.75 -0.40 9.16
C GLY A 78 0.66 -1.83 9.69
N ARG A 79 1.05 -2.81 8.86
CA ARG A 79 0.86 -4.26 9.12
C ARG A 79 -0.61 -4.57 9.44
N PRO A 80 -1.55 -4.35 8.50
CA PRO A 80 -2.98 -4.41 8.80
C PRO A 80 -3.56 -5.83 8.78
N LEU A 81 -2.86 -6.81 8.23
CA LEU A 81 -3.38 -8.16 7.99
C LEU A 81 -2.88 -9.16 9.04
N VAL A 82 -3.80 -9.93 9.61
CA VAL A 82 -3.52 -11.25 10.19
C VAL A 82 -4.10 -12.31 9.25
N GLU A 83 -3.25 -13.22 8.83
CA GLU A 83 -3.59 -14.31 7.93
C GLU A 83 -3.51 -15.62 8.70
N GLY A 84 -4.55 -16.43 8.63
CA GLY A 84 -4.52 -17.82 9.05
C GLY A 84 -4.77 -18.70 7.83
N THR A 85 -3.75 -19.40 7.34
CA THR A 85 -3.95 -20.45 6.33
C THR A 85 -4.45 -21.74 6.99
N GLY A 86 -4.95 -22.70 6.21
CA GLY A 86 -5.60 -23.92 6.75
C GLY A 86 -4.76 -24.68 7.79
N SER A 87 -3.44 -24.73 7.62
CA SER A 87 -2.51 -25.35 8.57
C SER A 87 -1.88 -24.37 9.57
N LEU A 88 -2.13 -23.07 9.44
CA LEU A 88 -1.43 -21.97 10.13
C LEU A 88 0.10 -22.00 9.94
N ALA A 89 0.62 -22.70 8.92
CA ALA A 89 2.05 -22.79 8.66
C ALA A 89 2.69 -21.42 8.39
N ASN A 90 1.92 -20.48 7.86
CA ASN A 90 2.32 -19.09 7.63
C ASN A 90 2.68 -18.33 8.93
N LEU A 91 2.30 -18.84 10.11
CA LEU A 91 2.61 -18.26 11.43
C LEU A 91 3.79 -18.92 12.14
N ARG A 92 4.44 -19.93 11.55
CA ARG A 92 5.51 -20.70 12.21
C ARG A 92 6.64 -19.80 12.72
N VAL A 93 7.08 -18.84 11.91
CA VAL A 93 8.17 -17.92 12.30
C VAL A 93 7.75 -17.05 13.49
N GLN A 94 6.51 -16.57 13.53
CA GLN A 94 5.98 -15.79 14.65
C GLN A 94 5.84 -16.66 15.90
N ALA A 95 5.39 -17.90 15.73
CA ALA A 95 5.26 -18.88 16.81
C ALA A 95 6.62 -19.19 17.45
N ASP A 96 7.65 -19.43 16.63
CA ASP A 96 9.04 -19.65 17.07
C ASP A 96 9.57 -18.43 17.84
N ASN A 97 9.38 -17.22 17.31
CA ASN A 97 9.81 -15.98 17.97
C ASN A 97 9.12 -15.73 19.32
N LEU A 98 7.88 -16.20 19.48
CA LEU A 98 7.09 -16.07 20.70
C LEU A 98 7.21 -17.29 21.63
N ASN A 99 7.97 -18.32 21.22
CA ASN A 99 8.05 -19.62 21.91
C ASN A 99 6.66 -20.22 22.22
N CYS A 100 5.78 -20.25 21.22
CA CYS A 100 4.40 -20.73 21.36
C CYS A 100 3.96 -21.55 20.14
N THR A 101 2.72 -22.07 20.16
CA THR A 101 2.14 -22.76 19.01
C THR A 101 1.67 -21.79 17.92
N PRO A 102 1.52 -22.22 16.64
CA PRO A 102 0.94 -21.39 15.59
C PRO A 102 -0.44 -20.80 15.93
N GLU A 103 -1.29 -21.57 16.62
CA GLU A 103 -2.60 -21.12 17.09
C GLU A 103 -2.49 -20.00 18.15
N GLN A 104 -1.57 -20.16 19.12
CA GLN A 104 -1.29 -19.10 20.09
C GLN A 104 -0.72 -17.84 19.41
N ALA A 105 0.15 -18.00 18.41
CA ALA A 105 0.70 -16.91 17.62
C ALA A 105 -0.38 -16.17 16.80
N TYR A 106 -1.36 -16.90 16.28
CA TYR A 106 -2.52 -16.34 15.58
C TYR A 106 -3.31 -15.39 16.49
N HIS A 107 -3.72 -15.88 17.67
CA HIS A 107 -4.43 -15.07 18.65
C HIS A 107 -3.60 -13.89 19.17
N ALA A 108 -2.29 -14.08 19.39
CA ALA A 108 -1.40 -13.00 19.79
C ALA A 108 -1.31 -11.91 18.71
N THR A 109 -1.16 -12.29 17.45
CA THR A 109 -1.06 -11.35 16.32
C THR A 109 -2.39 -10.62 16.09
N ALA A 110 -3.53 -11.30 16.22
CA ALA A 110 -4.85 -10.69 16.17
C ALA A 110 -5.04 -9.64 17.27
N ARG A 111 -4.62 -9.94 18.51
CA ARG A 111 -4.65 -8.99 19.63
C ARG A 111 -3.74 -7.79 19.36
N GLU A 112 -2.52 -8.02 18.87
CA GLU A 112 -1.57 -6.96 18.50
C GLU A 112 -2.16 -6.04 17.42
N LEU A 113 -2.85 -6.62 16.41
CA LEU A 113 -3.52 -5.84 15.37
C LEU A 113 -4.62 -4.94 15.95
N VAL A 114 -5.50 -5.47 16.81
CA VAL A 114 -6.55 -4.67 17.46
C VAL A 114 -5.95 -3.53 18.27
N GLN A 115 -4.88 -3.78 19.03
CA GLN A 115 -4.17 -2.73 19.76
C GLN A 115 -3.62 -1.65 18.82
N ARG A 116 -3.03 -2.02 17.68
CA ARG A 116 -2.56 -1.05 16.68
C ARG A 116 -3.69 -0.21 16.08
N ILE A 117 -4.83 -0.82 15.78
CA ILE A 117 -6.02 -0.11 15.26
C ILE A 117 -6.50 0.92 16.29
N LEU A 118 -6.63 0.51 17.55
CA LEU A 118 -7.10 1.39 18.62
C LEU A 118 -6.12 2.51 18.95
N ALA A 119 -4.82 2.23 18.91
CA ALA A 119 -3.76 3.19 19.20
C ALA A 119 -3.39 4.10 18.01
N TYR A 120 -3.91 3.82 16.81
CA TYR A 120 -3.55 4.59 15.62
C TYR A 120 -3.92 6.06 15.77
N SER A 121 -2.97 6.93 15.40
CA SER A 121 -3.14 8.36 15.30
C SER A 121 -2.35 8.89 14.09
N SER A 122 -2.85 9.96 13.46
CA SER A 122 -2.20 10.58 12.31
C SER A 122 -1.01 11.45 12.75
N ALA A 123 0.16 11.22 12.17
CA ALA A 123 1.38 11.97 12.44
C ALA A 123 1.56 13.14 11.45
N LYS A 124 0.72 14.17 11.57
CA LYS A 124 0.78 15.36 10.71
C LYS A 124 2.01 16.23 11.01
N LYS A 125 2.61 16.82 9.98
CA LYS A 125 3.75 17.75 10.08
C LYS A 125 3.46 19.09 9.39
N GLU A 126 4.15 20.15 9.81
CA GLU A 126 4.01 21.48 9.17
C GLU A 126 4.45 21.45 7.71
N ARG A 127 5.52 20.69 7.42
CA ARG A 127 6.07 20.52 6.08
C ARG A 127 6.56 19.08 5.88
N PRO A 128 5.66 18.12 5.59
CA PRO A 128 6.02 16.71 5.45
C PRO A 128 6.92 16.46 4.23
N GLU A 129 7.75 15.41 4.31
CA GLU A 129 8.57 14.95 3.19
C GLU A 129 7.84 13.88 2.36
N LEU A 130 7.58 14.18 1.09
CA LEU A 130 7.03 13.24 0.11
C LEU A 130 8.15 12.68 -0.77
N LEU A 131 8.31 11.36 -0.76
CA LEU A 131 9.16 10.65 -1.73
C LEU A 131 8.31 10.15 -2.88
N VAL A 132 8.66 10.52 -4.10
CA VAL A 132 7.97 10.10 -5.32
C VAL A 132 8.87 9.15 -6.08
N LEU A 133 8.33 7.98 -6.43
CA LEU A 133 9.06 6.95 -7.17
C LEU A 133 8.32 6.64 -8.45
N HIS A 134 9.03 6.74 -9.58
CA HIS A 134 8.50 6.42 -10.90
C HIS A 134 9.52 5.65 -11.73
N ALA A 135 9.02 4.95 -12.75
CA ALA A 135 9.84 4.31 -13.78
C ALA A 135 9.43 4.73 -15.20
N SER A 136 8.67 5.83 -15.31
CA SER A 136 8.14 6.34 -16.58
C SER A 136 9.08 7.34 -17.25
N ASN A 137 8.89 7.57 -18.55
CA ASN A 137 9.58 8.61 -19.33
C ASN A 137 8.78 9.92 -19.30
N HIS A 138 9.38 11.04 -18.87
CA HIS A 138 8.69 12.33 -18.73
C HIS A 138 8.02 12.84 -20.01
N HIS A 139 8.56 12.55 -21.20
CA HIS A 139 8.06 13.18 -22.43
C HIS A 139 6.69 12.68 -22.94
N ILE A 140 6.22 11.52 -22.49
CA ILE A 140 5.00 10.88 -23.05
C ILE A 140 4.13 10.19 -22.00
N SER A 141 4.39 10.42 -20.70
CA SER A 141 3.80 9.61 -19.64
C SER A 141 2.60 10.27 -18.99
N ASN A 142 1.41 9.74 -19.29
CA ASN A 142 0.17 10.11 -18.62
C ASN A 142 0.27 10.01 -17.07
N THR A 143 1.00 9.03 -16.52
CA THR A 143 1.20 8.93 -15.06
C THR A 143 2.00 10.09 -14.50
N LEU A 144 3.01 10.56 -15.23
CA LEU A 144 3.82 11.71 -14.80
C LEU A 144 3.07 13.01 -15.02
N ASP A 145 2.30 13.13 -16.11
CA ASP A 145 1.43 14.29 -16.34
C ASP A 145 0.45 14.51 -15.17
N LEU A 146 -0.19 13.43 -14.69
CA LEU A 146 -1.05 13.49 -13.51
C LEU A 146 -0.25 13.82 -12.24
N TRP A 147 0.92 13.21 -12.06
CA TRP A 147 1.78 13.50 -10.91
C TRP A 147 2.21 14.97 -10.87
N ASP A 148 2.64 15.55 -12.00
CA ASP A 148 3.07 16.94 -12.07
C ASP A 148 1.96 17.90 -11.67
N ALA A 149 0.72 17.59 -12.05
CA ALA A 149 -0.47 18.35 -11.66
C ALA A 149 -0.78 18.24 -10.17
N VAL A 150 -0.59 17.06 -9.55
CA VAL A 150 -0.71 16.85 -8.09
C VAL A 150 0.43 17.56 -7.36
N ALA A 151 1.67 17.41 -7.82
CA ALA A 151 2.85 18.03 -7.24
C ALA A 151 2.72 19.56 -7.20
N ALA A 152 2.22 20.17 -8.27
CA ALA A 152 1.98 21.61 -8.33
C ALA A 152 1.07 22.11 -7.19
N ARG A 153 0.06 21.32 -6.80
CA ARG A 153 -0.87 21.63 -5.70
C ARG A 153 -0.24 21.44 -4.32
N LEU A 154 0.75 20.56 -4.21
CA LEU A 154 1.39 20.19 -2.93
C LEU A 154 2.69 20.95 -2.62
N ARG A 155 3.39 21.49 -3.62
CA ARG A 155 4.73 22.13 -3.48
C ARG A 155 4.81 23.24 -2.42
N GLN A 156 3.71 23.91 -2.11
CA GLN A 156 3.68 24.95 -1.07
C GLN A 156 3.62 24.39 0.36
N ARG A 157 3.09 23.19 0.54
CA ARG A 157 2.89 22.56 1.87
C ARG A 157 3.84 21.40 2.14
N CYS A 158 4.36 20.76 1.11
CA CYS A 158 5.20 19.57 1.22
C CYS A 158 6.60 19.81 0.65
N THR A 159 7.60 19.14 1.22
CA THR A 159 8.90 18.97 0.58
C THR A 159 8.83 17.73 -0.30
N ILE A 160 9.07 17.87 -1.60
CA ILE A 160 8.94 16.77 -2.57
C ILE A 160 10.34 16.37 -3.06
N THR A 161 10.68 15.10 -2.89
CA THR A 161 11.86 14.46 -3.49
C THR A 161 11.36 13.45 -4.52
N GLU A 162 11.70 13.67 -5.79
CA GLU A 162 11.31 12.80 -6.90
C GLU A 162 12.52 12.02 -7.42
N ILE A 163 12.40 10.69 -7.49
CA ILE A 163 13.47 9.80 -7.95
C ILE A 163 12.94 8.91 -9.09
N GLY A 164 13.51 9.12 -10.28
CA GLY A 164 13.26 8.30 -11.45
C GLY A 164 14.15 7.05 -11.48
N LEU A 165 13.55 5.88 -11.30
CA LEU A 165 14.25 4.59 -11.26
C LEU A 165 14.71 4.08 -12.63
N ARG A 166 14.63 4.89 -13.69
CA ARG A 166 15.14 4.56 -15.03
C ARG A 166 16.62 4.88 -15.20
N ASN A 167 17.12 5.89 -14.49
CA ASN A 167 18.42 6.52 -14.77
C ASN A 167 19.61 5.83 -14.08
N GLY A 168 19.38 4.72 -13.39
CA GLY A 168 20.43 3.90 -12.80
C GLY A 168 20.13 2.42 -12.98
N THR A 169 21.16 1.58 -12.88
CA THR A 169 20.99 0.12 -12.87
C THR A 169 20.30 -0.27 -11.56
N VAL A 170 18.97 -0.22 -11.53
CA VAL A 170 18.18 -0.81 -10.44
C VAL A 170 18.26 -2.31 -10.64
N PHE A 171 19.30 -2.92 -10.07
CA PHE A 171 19.39 -4.36 -9.97
C PHE A 171 18.23 -4.85 -9.11
N ASP A 172 17.51 -5.84 -9.62
CA ASP A 172 16.50 -6.56 -8.84
C ASP A 172 17.17 -7.33 -7.68
N CYS A 173 16.35 -7.75 -6.72
CA CYS A 173 16.79 -8.61 -5.64
C CYS A 173 17.30 -9.94 -6.20
N SER A 174 18.53 -10.31 -5.85
CA SER A 174 19.13 -11.57 -6.30
C SER A 174 18.73 -12.80 -5.50
N GLY A 175 17.86 -12.63 -4.50
CA GLY A 175 17.54 -13.72 -3.57
C GLY A 175 18.76 -14.17 -2.77
N CYS A 176 19.61 -13.22 -2.34
CA CYS A 176 20.79 -13.52 -1.54
C CYS A 176 20.46 -14.34 -0.27
N PRO A 177 21.40 -15.16 0.24
CA PRO A 177 21.19 -15.91 1.48
C PRO A 177 20.74 -15.01 2.63
N TYR A 178 19.86 -15.51 3.50
CA TYR A 178 19.28 -14.72 4.60
C TYR A 178 20.33 -13.98 5.44
N THR A 179 21.42 -14.66 5.79
CA THR A 179 22.53 -14.09 6.58
C THR A 179 23.23 -12.95 5.86
N MET A 180 23.36 -13.03 4.54
CA MET A 180 23.94 -11.97 3.71
C MET A 180 23.00 -10.76 3.66
N CYS A 181 21.70 -11.00 3.39
CA CYS A 181 20.70 -9.93 3.39
C CYS A 181 20.66 -9.20 4.73
N LEU A 182 20.73 -9.97 5.82
CA LEU A 182 20.76 -9.46 7.19
C LEU A 182 21.99 -8.55 7.42
N HIS A 183 23.19 -9.02 7.08
CA HIS A 183 24.44 -8.28 7.26
C HIS A 183 24.43 -6.89 6.58
N PHE A 184 24.03 -6.84 5.30
CA PHE A 184 23.98 -5.56 4.58
C PHE A 184 22.81 -4.68 5.05
N GLY A 185 21.67 -5.28 5.41
CA GLY A 185 20.52 -4.56 5.94
C GLY A 185 20.79 -3.85 7.26
N GLU A 186 21.57 -4.48 8.17
CA GLU A 186 22.01 -3.86 9.42
C GLU A 186 22.86 -2.60 9.20
N GLN A 187 23.67 -2.60 8.14
CA GLN A 187 24.48 -1.44 7.72
C GLN A 187 23.69 -0.43 6.86
N GLY A 188 22.42 -0.72 6.55
CA GLY A 188 21.54 0.19 5.83
C GLY A 188 21.73 0.18 4.32
N GLY A 189 22.32 -0.89 3.82
CA GLY A 189 22.52 -1.14 2.41
C GLY A 189 21.84 -2.41 1.95
N CYS A 190 22.18 -2.82 0.73
CA CYS A 190 21.83 -4.09 0.12
C CYS A 190 23.04 -4.53 -0.70
N PHE A 191 23.18 -5.82 -0.99
CA PHE A 191 24.32 -6.38 -1.72
C PHE A 191 24.70 -5.60 -2.99
N TYR A 192 23.71 -5.04 -3.70
CA TYR A 192 23.92 -4.18 -4.86
C TYR A 192 24.08 -2.71 -4.47
N GLY A 193 25.31 -2.21 -4.33
CA GLY A 193 25.59 -0.78 -4.34
C GLY A 193 25.04 -0.15 -5.63
N SER A 194 24.11 0.80 -5.51
CA SER A 194 23.34 1.39 -6.62
C SER A 194 22.47 2.53 -6.10
N VAL A 195 21.74 3.21 -7.00
CA VAL A 195 20.74 4.27 -6.71
C VAL A 195 19.82 3.93 -5.54
N MET A 196 19.53 2.63 -5.34
CA MET A 196 18.75 2.14 -4.21
C MET A 196 19.38 2.44 -2.85
N GLN A 197 20.69 2.21 -2.69
CA GLN A 197 21.42 2.47 -1.46
C GLN A 197 21.76 3.96 -1.29
N ASP A 198 22.13 4.61 -2.40
CA ASP A 198 22.72 5.96 -2.35
C ASP A 198 21.65 7.06 -2.28
N GLU A 199 20.50 6.84 -2.93
CA GLU A 199 19.45 7.86 -3.04
C GLU A 199 18.13 7.39 -2.44
N VAL A 200 17.65 6.20 -2.83
CA VAL A 200 16.30 5.75 -2.47
C VAL A 200 16.18 5.40 -1.00
N PHE A 201 17.05 4.56 -0.43
CA PHE A 201 16.97 4.17 0.98
C PHE A 201 17.07 5.38 1.92
N PRO A 202 18.03 6.32 1.75
CA PRO A 202 18.05 7.55 2.53
C PRO A 202 16.75 8.36 2.40
N ALA A 203 16.19 8.46 1.19
CA ALA A 203 14.92 9.16 0.97
C ALA A 203 13.74 8.47 1.68
N VAL A 204 13.63 7.14 1.60
CA VAL A 204 12.59 6.36 2.28
C VAL A 204 12.66 6.56 3.80
N ARG A 205 13.87 6.63 4.39
CA ARG A 205 14.03 6.86 5.83
C ARG A 205 13.42 8.20 6.26
N ARG A 206 13.72 9.27 5.50
CA ARG A 206 13.25 10.64 5.82
C ARG A 206 11.78 10.87 5.49
N ALA A 207 11.28 10.24 4.42
CA ALA A 207 9.94 10.47 3.91
C ALA A 207 8.84 10.17 4.94
N ASP A 208 7.83 11.03 4.97
CA ASP A 208 6.58 10.87 5.72
C ASP A 208 5.52 10.13 4.91
N ALA A 209 5.59 10.28 3.58
CA ALA A 209 4.81 9.47 2.67
C ALA A 209 5.59 9.12 1.41
N ILE A 210 5.20 8.01 0.79
CA ILE A 210 5.69 7.59 -0.52
C ILE A 210 4.55 7.68 -1.51
N VAL A 211 4.81 8.27 -2.68
CA VAL A 211 3.91 8.28 -3.83
C VAL A 211 4.48 7.37 -4.91
N MET A 212 3.75 6.30 -5.22
CA MET A 212 4.10 5.35 -6.28
C MET A 212 3.43 5.77 -7.59
N VAL A 213 4.22 6.17 -8.59
CA VAL A 213 3.72 6.57 -9.92
C VAL A 213 3.86 5.39 -10.87
N CYS A 214 2.75 4.69 -11.09
CA CYS A 214 2.70 3.35 -11.66
C CYS A 214 1.94 3.33 -12.99
N PRO A 215 2.64 3.34 -14.13
CA PRO A 215 1.98 2.95 -15.38
C PRO A 215 1.60 1.46 -15.28
N ASN A 216 0.39 1.11 -15.70
CA ASN A 216 -0.02 -0.29 -15.81
C ASN A 216 0.61 -0.90 -17.07
N TYR A 217 1.61 -1.77 -16.89
CA TYR A 217 2.18 -2.59 -17.94
C TYR A 217 1.80 -4.05 -17.70
N ASN A 218 0.88 -4.58 -18.50
CA ASN A 218 0.41 -5.98 -18.42
C ASN A 218 -0.19 -6.35 -17.06
N ASP A 219 -1.05 -5.48 -16.53
CA ASP A 219 -1.69 -5.62 -15.22
C ASP A 219 -0.69 -5.73 -14.07
N ALA A 220 0.48 -5.09 -14.20
CA ALA A 220 1.56 -5.13 -13.24
C ALA A 220 2.23 -3.77 -13.02
N ILE A 221 2.79 -3.58 -11.82
CA ILE A 221 3.78 -2.53 -11.59
C ILE A 221 5.04 -2.82 -12.42
N SER A 222 5.75 -1.78 -12.86
CA SER A 222 6.94 -1.95 -13.70
C SER A 222 8.07 -2.68 -12.97
N ALA A 223 8.96 -3.33 -13.72
CA ALA A 223 10.07 -4.10 -13.18
C ALA A 223 10.94 -3.30 -12.19
N ASN A 224 11.22 -2.03 -12.47
CA ASN A 224 12.05 -1.19 -11.59
C ASN A 224 11.32 -0.86 -10.28
N LEU A 225 10.00 -0.68 -10.31
CA LEU A 225 9.20 -0.48 -9.09
C LEU A 225 9.07 -1.78 -8.31
N THR A 226 8.96 -2.93 -8.98
CA THR A 226 9.03 -4.26 -8.34
C THR A 226 10.37 -4.46 -7.64
N ALA A 227 11.47 -4.13 -8.30
CA ALA A 227 12.82 -4.21 -7.73
C ALA A 227 12.96 -3.33 -6.48
N PHE A 228 12.39 -2.12 -6.51
CA PHE A 228 12.29 -1.27 -5.32
C PHE A 228 11.56 -1.97 -4.16
N VAL A 229 10.35 -2.50 -4.40
CA VAL A 229 9.55 -3.19 -3.38
C VAL A 229 10.31 -4.39 -2.80
N ASN A 230 10.95 -5.20 -3.66
CA ASN A 230 11.71 -6.38 -3.26
C ASN A 230 12.88 -6.02 -2.31
N ARG A 231 13.58 -4.92 -2.61
CA ARG A 231 14.78 -4.48 -1.88
C ARG A 231 14.49 -3.76 -0.56
N LEU A 232 13.28 -3.25 -0.34
CA LEU A 232 12.89 -2.62 0.94
C LEU A 232 13.04 -3.53 2.16
N THR A 233 13.08 -4.86 1.97
CA THR A 233 13.31 -5.82 3.06
C THR A 233 14.60 -5.54 3.81
N ALA A 234 15.65 -5.08 3.10
CA ALA A 234 16.93 -4.76 3.72
C ALA A 234 16.80 -3.54 4.68
N LEU A 235 15.96 -2.57 4.32
CA LEU A 235 15.78 -1.34 5.09
C LEU A 235 14.86 -1.52 6.30
N PHE A 236 13.96 -2.52 6.26
CA PHE A 236 12.99 -2.78 7.33
C PHE A 236 13.63 -3.02 8.71
N ARG A 237 14.91 -3.42 8.75
CA ARG A 237 15.67 -3.61 9.99
C ARG A 237 16.07 -2.31 10.67
N GLN A 238 16.24 -1.24 9.90
CA GLN A 238 16.63 0.07 10.41
C GLN A 238 15.45 1.02 10.60
N THR A 239 14.39 0.82 9.83
CA THR A 239 13.24 1.74 9.83
C THR A 239 11.96 0.95 9.68
N ARG A 240 11.06 1.10 10.66
CA ARG A 240 9.69 0.63 10.53
C ARG A 240 8.92 1.61 9.65
N PHE A 241 8.06 1.10 8.77
CA PHE A 241 7.29 1.92 7.84
C PHE A 241 5.85 2.17 8.30
N TYR A 242 5.52 1.81 9.55
CA TYR A 242 4.13 1.73 10.03
C TYR A 242 3.44 3.08 10.02
N ASP A 243 4.19 4.16 10.18
CA ASP A 243 3.70 5.53 10.24
C ASP A 243 3.91 6.30 8.91
N LYS A 244 4.48 5.64 7.90
CA LYS A 244 4.71 6.23 6.58
C LYS A 244 3.50 5.96 5.69
N ALA A 245 2.88 7.01 5.17
CA ALA A 245 1.70 6.88 4.31
C ALA A 245 2.08 6.43 2.89
N LEU A 246 1.27 5.56 2.30
CA LEU A 246 1.39 5.11 0.92
C LEU A 246 0.31 5.77 0.06
N PHE A 247 0.72 6.45 -1.01
CA PHE A 247 -0.15 6.95 -2.07
C PHE A 247 0.26 6.37 -3.42
N ALA A 248 -0.66 6.40 -4.37
CA ALA A 248 -0.38 5.95 -5.73
C ALA A 248 -1.08 6.78 -6.80
N ILE A 249 -0.43 6.91 -7.95
CA ILE A 249 -1.06 7.31 -9.21
C ILE A 249 -0.90 6.12 -10.16
N VAL A 250 -2.01 5.57 -10.61
CA VAL A 250 -2.07 4.45 -11.54
C VAL A 250 -2.75 4.90 -12.81
N VAL A 251 -2.09 4.78 -13.96
CA VAL A 251 -2.73 4.99 -15.26
C VAL A 251 -2.68 3.71 -16.06
N SER A 252 -3.84 3.28 -16.55
CA SER A 252 -3.98 2.13 -17.43
C SER A 252 -4.31 2.55 -18.84
N GLY A 253 -3.75 1.86 -19.84
CA GLY A 253 -4.06 2.14 -21.24
C GLY A 253 -5.46 1.68 -21.65
N TYR A 254 -6.04 0.69 -20.95
CA TYR A 254 -7.35 0.11 -21.28
C TYR A 254 -8.16 -0.25 -20.02
N SER A 255 -7.57 -1.00 -19.09
CA SER A 255 -8.21 -1.48 -17.85
C SER A 255 -7.16 -1.95 -16.84
N GLY A 256 -7.58 -2.45 -15.67
CA GLY A 256 -6.69 -3.16 -14.73
C GLY A 256 -6.00 -2.28 -13.69
N GLY A 257 -6.39 -1.02 -13.54
CA GLY A 257 -5.84 -0.12 -12.52
C GLY A 257 -6.00 -0.68 -11.10
N ASP A 258 -7.12 -1.36 -10.82
CA ASP A 258 -7.40 -2.03 -9.56
C ASP A 258 -6.43 -3.20 -9.28
N VAL A 259 -5.98 -3.91 -10.32
CA VAL A 259 -5.01 -5.00 -10.20
C VAL A 259 -3.65 -4.47 -9.78
N VAL A 260 -3.24 -3.34 -10.36
CA VAL A 260 -2.00 -2.64 -9.98
C VAL A 260 -2.11 -2.06 -8.57
N ALA A 261 -3.23 -1.44 -8.21
CA ALA A 261 -3.47 -0.93 -6.86
C ALA A 261 -3.41 -2.06 -5.81
N ARG A 262 -3.98 -3.24 -6.10
CA ARG A 262 -3.88 -4.42 -5.22
C ARG A 262 -2.46 -4.94 -5.05
N GLN A 263 -1.61 -4.84 -6.08
CA GLN A 263 -0.17 -5.15 -5.94
C GLN A 263 0.53 -4.21 -4.98
N LEU A 264 0.23 -2.91 -5.03
CA LEU A 264 0.78 -1.93 -4.09
C LEU A 264 0.29 -2.20 -2.65
N ILE A 265 -0.99 -2.55 -2.47
CA ILE A 265 -1.52 -2.95 -1.17
C ILE A 265 -0.78 -4.19 -0.64
N GLY A 266 -0.69 -5.25 -1.44
CA GLY A 266 -0.03 -6.50 -1.04
C GLY A 266 1.45 -6.30 -0.75
N GLY A 267 2.15 -5.61 -1.64
CA GLY A 267 3.59 -5.38 -1.57
C GLY A 267 4.01 -4.40 -0.48
N LEU A 268 3.39 -3.23 -0.41
CA LEU A 268 3.84 -2.14 0.46
C LEU A 268 3.05 -2.06 1.77
N ASN A 269 1.72 -2.09 1.73
CA ASN A 269 0.92 -2.00 2.96
C ASN A 269 0.95 -3.31 3.77
N MET A 270 0.71 -4.46 3.15
CA MET A 270 0.67 -5.73 3.88
C MET A 270 2.08 -6.28 4.15
N ASN A 271 2.94 -6.36 3.13
CA ASN A 271 4.25 -7.00 3.27
C ASN A 271 5.33 -6.07 3.82
N LYS A 272 5.33 -4.78 3.45
CA LYS A 272 6.28 -3.78 4.02
C LYS A 272 5.67 -2.92 5.13
N SER A 273 4.40 -3.16 5.49
CA SER A 273 3.76 -2.53 6.64
C SER A 273 3.60 -1.01 6.55
N PHE A 274 3.55 -0.42 5.35
CA PHE A 274 3.19 0.99 5.19
C PHE A 274 1.76 1.27 5.67
N HIS A 275 1.50 2.46 6.19
CA HIS A 275 0.14 2.92 6.43
C HIS A 275 -0.57 3.20 5.09
N LEU A 276 -1.84 2.83 4.96
CA LEU A 276 -2.65 3.05 3.77
C LEU A 276 -3.78 4.06 4.08
N PRO A 277 -3.66 5.32 3.69
CA PRO A 277 -4.71 6.32 3.88
C PRO A 277 -5.97 5.97 3.09
N GLY A 278 -7.15 6.42 3.52
CA GLY A 278 -8.39 6.27 2.74
C GLY A 278 -8.24 6.92 1.35
N ASN A 279 -8.79 6.28 0.32
CA ASN A 279 -8.65 6.71 -1.07
C ASN A 279 -7.18 6.92 -1.51
N PHE A 280 -6.31 5.94 -1.21
CA PHE A 280 -4.85 6.07 -1.36
C PHE A 280 -4.37 6.24 -2.81
N ALA A 281 -5.20 5.88 -3.80
CA ALA A 281 -4.81 5.81 -5.19
C ALA A 281 -5.71 6.66 -6.10
N LEU A 282 -5.10 7.50 -6.93
CA LEU A 282 -5.72 8.06 -8.12
C LEU A 282 -5.54 7.05 -9.26
N MET A 283 -6.65 6.50 -9.77
CA MET A 283 -6.63 5.51 -10.84
C MET A 283 -7.38 6.03 -12.05
N GLU A 284 -6.69 6.16 -13.18
CA GLU A 284 -7.27 6.67 -14.43
C GLU A 284 -7.00 5.72 -15.60
N THR A 285 -7.82 5.83 -16.65
CA THR A 285 -7.62 5.10 -17.91
C THR A 285 -7.36 6.10 -19.03
N ALA A 286 -6.17 6.03 -19.61
CA ALA A 286 -5.71 6.90 -20.70
C ALA A 286 -4.59 6.22 -21.48
N ASN A 287 -4.72 6.17 -22.80
CA ASN A 287 -3.81 5.49 -23.70
C ASN A 287 -2.86 6.47 -24.42
N ALA A 288 -3.44 7.48 -25.06
CA ALA A 288 -2.68 8.45 -25.85
C ALA A 288 -1.93 9.43 -24.94
N PRO A 289 -0.73 9.91 -25.33
CA PRO A 289 -0.01 10.92 -24.57
C PRO A 289 -0.86 12.17 -24.28
N GLY A 290 -0.80 12.64 -23.03
CA GLY A 290 -1.58 13.78 -22.52
C GLY A 290 -3.09 13.56 -22.41
N GLU A 291 -3.59 12.37 -22.74
CA GLU A 291 -5.03 12.07 -22.64
C GLU A 291 -5.52 12.13 -21.20
N ALA A 292 -4.70 11.72 -20.23
CA ALA A 292 -5.10 11.70 -18.83
C ALA A 292 -5.52 13.09 -18.32
N LEU A 293 -4.81 14.15 -18.72
CA LEU A 293 -5.14 15.54 -18.38
C LEU A 293 -6.37 16.10 -19.11
N ARG A 294 -6.91 15.38 -20.09
CA ARG A 294 -8.12 15.76 -20.83
C ARG A 294 -9.35 14.96 -20.42
N LEU A 295 -9.21 14.03 -19.46
CA LEU A 295 -10.32 13.22 -19.00
C LEU A 295 -11.41 14.12 -18.35
N PRO A 296 -12.69 13.84 -18.60
CA PRO A 296 -13.77 14.62 -17.98
C PRO A 296 -13.65 14.64 -16.45
N GLY A 297 -13.66 15.84 -15.86
CA GLY A 297 -13.58 16.04 -14.41
C GLY A 297 -12.22 15.68 -13.78
N ILE A 298 -11.15 15.54 -14.57
CA ILE A 298 -9.82 15.19 -14.03
C ILE A 298 -9.31 16.23 -13.03
N ASP A 299 -9.54 17.53 -13.28
CA ASP A 299 -9.10 18.58 -12.36
C ASP A 299 -9.71 18.42 -10.96
N GLN A 300 -11.00 18.07 -10.87
CA GLN A 300 -11.66 17.81 -9.59
C GLN A 300 -11.07 16.59 -8.88
N ARG A 301 -10.71 15.54 -9.62
CA ARG A 301 -10.06 14.36 -9.05
C ARG A 301 -8.63 14.65 -8.60
N LEU A 302 -7.89 15.46 -9.34
CA LEU A 302 -6.56 15.94 -8.96
C LEU A 302 -6.61 16.81 -7.69
N ASP A 303 -7.60 17.70 -7.59
CA ASP A 303 -7.84 18.52 -6.39
C ASP A 303 -8.17 17.63 -5.19
N ALA A 304 -9.12 16.70 -5.35
CA ALA A 304 -9.53 15.77 -4.30
C ALA A 304 -8.34 14.90 -3.83
N PHE A 305 -7.55 14.35 -4.75
CA PHE A 305 -6.40 13.51 -4.41
C PHE A 305 -5.29 14.31 -3.70
N SER A 306 -5.02 15.54 -4.15
CA SER A 306 -4.06 16.44 -3.49
C SER A 306 -4.53 16.83 -2.08
N GLN A 307 -5.84 17.02 -1.91
CA GLN A 307 -6.45 17.30 -0.62
C GLN A 307 -6.33 16.10 0.32
N ILE A 308 -6.61 14.88 -0.16
CA ILE A 308 -6.41 13.63 0.60
C ILE A 308 -4.96 13.51 1.11
N ILE A 309 -3.97 13.76 0.24
CA ILE A 309 -2.56 13.73 0.65
C ILE A 309 -2.31 14.78 1.74
N SER A 310 -2.74 16.02 1.51
CA SER A 310 -2.55 17.12 2.45
C SER A 310 -3.21 16.83 3.81
N ASP A 311 -4.45 16.35 3.82
CA ASP A 311 -5.18 16.05 5.06
C ASP A 311 -4.59 14.88 5.82
N THR A 312 -3.87 13.99 5.14
CA THR A 312 -3.18 12.86 5.77
C THR A 312 -1.89 13.28 6.46
N VAL A 313 -1.07 14.11 5.80
CA VAL A 313 0.32 14.37 6.25
C VAL A 313 0.60 15.80 6.71
N CYS A 314 -0.20 16.79 6.32
CA CYS A 314 0.03 18.19 6.68
C CYS A 314 -0.76 18.59 7.93
N LYS A 315 -0.14 19.42 8.78
CA LYS A 315 -0.83 20.15 9.85
C LYS A 315 -1.67 21.30 9.28
#